data_AF-A0A809PQ52-F1
#
_entry.id   AF-A0A809PQ52-F1
#
_cell.length_a   1.000
_cell.length_b   1.000
_cell.length_c   1.000
_cell.angle_alpha   90.00
_cell.angle_beta   90.00
_cell.angle_gamma   90.00
#
_symmetry.space_group_name_H-M   'P 1'
#
loop_
_entity.id
_entity.type
_entity.pdbx_description
1 polymer ?
#
loop_
_entity_poly.entity_id
_entity_poly.type
_entity_poly.pdbx_seq_one_letter_code
_entity_poly.pdbx_strand_id
1 'polypeptide(L)'
;MGYIQFFYDIHLRVAGPTPTLQLFFENHLAGGQFSFTSIVHMPVELNFELNSFVDDGYAALYGDWNTLTGRWMFKEAATAYGYPFPLASREQVLNCIKALGEFGETRLYLGELFKSNIDHYGHGHADSWCKQYWGISEDVSDALISIADEHTDIVFELSLAMPQKLLTLLSRRYADLQITASSAKQNGKGAKKIVMQSGKQLPTPAQTPADIQASVQHIKGEVQRKYFDELLKPHGLDDAIVIDQFGNAMFSGSQINVNLIKSRLADGDKAEEIASRYIGLTDRHKEVIHLLPPYWNK
;
A
#
# COMPACT_ATOMS: atom_id res chain seq x y z
N MET A 1 -18.56 0.17 15.72
CA MET A 1 -18.41 1.52 15.15
C MET A 1 -17.33 1.44 14.10
N GLY A 2 -17.68 1.55 12.81
CA GLY A 2 -16.66 1.63 11.75
C GLY A 2 -15.96 2.98 11.87
N TYR A 3 -14.66 2.96 12.09
CA TYR A 3 -13.86 4.18 11.96
C TYR A 3 -13.87 4.56 10.48
N ILE A 4 -14.41 5.73 10.14
CA ILE A 4 -14.18 6.32 8.83
C ILE A 4 -12.70 6.68 8.81
N GLN A 5 -11.89 5.82 8.20
CA GLN A 5 -10.47 6.08 7.98
C GLN A 5 -10.38 7.15 6.90
N PHE A 6 -9.89 8.33 7.28
CA PHE A 6 -9.63 9.40 6.32
C PHE A 6 -8.21 9.24 5.81
N PHE A 7 -8.06 9.12 4.50
CA PHE A 7 -6.75 9.11 3.85
C PHE A 7 -6.24 10.53 3.59
N TYR A 8 -4.92 10.60 3.43
CA TYR A 8 -4.18 11.76 3.02
C TYR A 8 -3.67 11.53 1.61
N ASP A 9 -3.91 12.50 0.74
CA ASP A 9 -3.22 12.61 -0.53
C ASP A 9 -1.80 13.13 -0.24
N ILE A 10 -0.80 12.37 -0.64
CA ILE A 10 0.61 12.69 -0.44
C ILE A 10 1.22 13.06 -1.79
N HIS A 11 1.96 14.16 -1.82
CA HIS A 11 2.86 14.52 -2.90
C HIS A 11 4.27 14.68 -2.36
N LEU A 12 5.14 13.75 -2.73
CA LEU A 12 6.57 13.75 -2.43
C LEU A 12 7.34 14.23 -3.67
N ARG A 13 7.96 15.39 -3.56
CA ARG A 13 8.84 15.95 -4.59
C ARG A 13 10.29 15.86 -4.14
N VAL A 14 11.14 15.30 -5.00
CA VAL A 14 12.58 15.17 -4.81
C VAL A 14 13.25 16.00 -5.89
N ALA A 15 13.98 17.05 -5.52
CA ALA A 15 14.61 17.97 -6.48
C ALA A 15 16.09 18.19 -6.14
N GLY A 16 16.93 18.36 -7.16
CA GLY A 16 18.37 18.57 -6.98
C GLY A 16 19.20 18.20 -8.21
N PRO A 17 20.52 18.00 -8.05
CA PRO A 17 21.39 17.66 -9.17
C PRO A 17 21.01 16.34 -9.84
N THR A 18 21.00 16.32 -11.18
CA THR A 18 20.64 15.14 -12.00
C THR A 18 21.38 13.85 -11.62
N PRO A 19 22.71 13.85 -11.35
CA PRO A 19 23.41 12.62 -10.95
C PRO A 19 22.86 12.01 -9.66
N THR A 20 22.50 12.84 -8.68
CA THR A 20 21.96 12.37 -7.41
C THR A 20 20.50 11.96 -7.54
N LEU A 21 19.71 12.64 -8.38
CA LEU A 21 18.35 12.21 -8.72
C LEU A 21 18.35 10.83 -9.38
N GLN A 22 19.30 10.56 -10.27
CA GLN A 22 19.45 9.25 -10.89
C GLN A 22 19.76 8.16 -9.85
N LEU A 23 20.66 8.42 -8.91
CA LEU A 23 20.92 7.51 -7.79
C LEU A 23 19.69 7.30 -6.91
N PHE A 24 18.89 8.35 -6.67
CA PHE A 24 17.62 8.22 -5.96
C PHE A 24 16.66 7.29 -6.72
N PHE A 25 16.51 7.50 -8.04
CA PHE A 25 15.68 6.67 -8.90
C PHE A 25 16.11 5.20 -8.85
N GLU A 26 17.40 4.91 -9.04
CA GLU A 26 17.92 3.54 -9.04
C GLU A 26 17.69 2.82 -7.70
N ASN A 27 17.79 3.54 -6.58
CA ASN A 27 17.65 2.96 -5.24
C ASN A 27 16.19 2.83 -4.76
N HIS A 28 15.30 3.67 -5.26
CA HIS A 28 13.94 3.80 -4.70
C HIS A 28 12.81 3.57 -5.69
N LEU A 29 13.09 3.62 -7.00
CA LEU A 29 12.07 3.67 -8.06
C LEU A 29 12.35 2.72 -9.25
N ALA A 30 13.47 1.97 -9.26
CA ALA A 30 13.91 1.16 -10.41
C ALA A 30 12.90 0.10 -10.90
N GLY A 31 11.91 -0.26 -10.07
CA GLY A 31 10.82 -1.16 -10.42
C GLY A 31 9.48 -0.47 -10.69
N GLY A 32 9.47 0.83 -11.00
CA GLY A 32 8.22 1.58 -11.25
C GLY A 32 7.37 1.83 -9.99
N GLN A 33 7.89 1.49 -8.81
CA GLN A 33 7.19 1.59 -7.53
C GLN A 33 8.04 2.35 -6.51
N PHE A 34 7.37 3.01 -5.58
CA PHE A 34 7.99 3.61 -4.42
C PHE A 34 7.49 2.91 -3.16
N SER A 35 8.40 2.57 -2.24
CA SER A 35 8.10 1.88 -0.98
C SER A 35 8.99 2.39 0.14
N PHE A 36 8.47 2.46 1.36
CA PHE A 36 9.25 2.78 2.56
C PHE A 36 10.31 1.71 2.87
N THR A 37 10.12 0.48 2.41
CA THR A 37 11.13 -0.59 2.47
C THR A 37 12.41 -0.21 1.73
N SER A 38 12.33 0.61 0.67
CA SER A 38 13.51 1.12 -0.03
C SER A 38 14.31 2.15 0.80
N ILE A 39 13.68 2.78 1.79
CA ILE A 39 14.29 3.77 2.70
C ILE A 39 14.84 3.06 3.93
N VAL A 40 14.00 2.28 4.60
CA VAL A 40 14.34 1.46 5.77
C VAL A 40 13.73 0.09 5.56
N HIS A 41 14.57 -0.90 5.31
CA HIS A 41 14.15 -2.25 4.98
C HIS A 41 13.43 -2.92 6.16
N MET A 42 12.17 -3.31 5.95
CA MET A 42 11.44 -4.17 6.88
C MET A 42 11.83 -5.63 6.63
N PRO A 43 12.26 -6.38 7.67
CA PRO A 43 12.48 -7.81 7.56
C PRO A 43 11.25 -8.55 7.02
N VAL A 44 11.46 -9.42 6.03
CA VAL A 44 10.37 -10.13 5.36
C VAL A 44 9.64 -11.12 6.28
N GLU A 45 10.32 -11.62 7.31
CA GLU A 45 9.76 -12.54 8.30
C GLU A 45 8.70 -11.89 9.19
N LEU A 46 8.71 -10.56 9.29
CA LEU A 46 7.68 -9.78 10.00
C LEU A 46 6.39 -9.63 9.18
N ASN A 47 6.43 -9.92 7.87
CA ASN A 47 5.34 -9.69 6.93
C ASN A 47 4.42 -10.92 6.83
N PHE A 48 3.56 -11.08 7.83
CA PHE A 48 2.45 -12.03 7.82
C PHE A 48 1.19 -11.36 8.34
N GLU A 49 0.03 -11.97 8.14
CA GLU A 49 -1.21 -11.43 8.68
C GLU A 49 -1.29 -11.64 10.20
N LEU A 50 -1.48 -10.58 10.96
CA LEU A 50 -1.75 -10.67 12.39
C LEU A 50 -3.22 -11.04 12.60
N ASN A 51 -3.47 -12.29 12.98
CA ASN A 51 -4.81 -12.83 13.18
C ASN A 51 -4.86 -13.72 14.44
N SER A 52 -6.05 -14.26 14.74
CA SER A 52 -6.26 -15.09 15.93
C SER A 52 -5.41 -16.36 15.96
N PHE A 53 -4.84 -16.81 14.84
CA PHE A 53 -3.98 -17.98 14.83
C PHE A 53 -2.62 -17.68 15.44
N VAL A 54 -2.10 -16.47 15.21
CA VAL A 54 -0.86 -16.00 15.81
C VAL A 54 -1.01 -15.93 17.33
N ASP A 55 -2.09 -15.29 17.80
CA ASP A 55 -2.37 -15.14 19.23
C ASP A 55 -2.56 -16.50 19.92
N ASP A 56 -3.34 -17.40 19.31
CA ASP A 56 -3.60 -18.74 19.85
C ASP A 56 -2.33 -19.59 19.89
N GLY A 57 -1.54 -19.57 18.82
CA GLY A 57 -0.26 -20.28 18.74
C GLY A 57 0.74 -19.78 19.78
N TYR A 58 0.91 -18.46 19.86
CA TYR A 58 1.81 -17.83 20.83
C TYR A 58 1.36 -18.11 22.27
N ALA A 59 0.07 -17.96 22.59
CA ALA A 59 -0.46 -18.24 23.92
C ALA A 59 -0.29 -19.72 24.32
N ALA A 60 -0.49 -20.64 23.37
CA ALA A 60 -0.31 -22.07 23.63
C ALA A 60 1.15 -22.44 23.90
N LEU A 61 2.09 -21.88 23.14
CA LEU A 61 3.52 -22.23 23.20
C LEU A 61 4.29 -21.45 24.28
N TYR A 62 4.11 -20.14 24.32
CA TYR A 62 4.97 -19.20 25.06
C TYR A 62 4.21 -18.30 26.05
N GLY A 63 2.91 -18.07 25.82
CA GLY A 63 2.08 -17.16 26.60
C GLY A 63 1.13 -17.84 27.59
N ASP A 64 0.06 -17.12 27.92
CA ASP A 64 -0.99 -17.59 28.84
C ASP A 64 -1.98 -18.54 28.14
N TRP A 65 -1.63 -19.82 28.13
CA TRP A 65 -2.43 -20.89 27.57
C TRP A 65 -3.81 -21.05 28.25
N ASN A 66 -4.00 -20.53 29.46
CA ASN A 66 -5.28 -20.65 30.17
C ASN A 66 -6.42 -19.97 29.40
N THR A 67 -6.12 -18.90 28.66
CA THR A 67 -7.07 -18.18 27.80
C THR A 67 -7.65 -19.04 26.67
N LEU A 68 -7.03 -20.19 26.38
CA LEU A 68 -7.42 -21.10 25.30
C LEU A 68 -8.25 -22.29 25.79
N THR A 69 -8.23 -22.59 27.08
CA THR A 69 -8.74 -23.84 27.67
C THR A 69 -10.23 -24.11 27.42
N GLY A 70 -11.02 -23.03 27.26
CA GLY A 70 -12.46 -23.08 27.01
C GLY A 70 -12.86 -22.84 25.55
N ARG A 71 -11.92 -22.77 24.60
CA ARG A 71 -12.28 -22.54 23.19
C ARG A 71 -13.07 -23.71 22.65
N TRP A 72 -14.26 -23.41 22.14
CA TRP A 72 -15.22 -24.42 21.68
C TRP A 72 -14.63 -25.38 20.63
N MET A 73 -13.70 -24.88 19.80
CA MET A 73 -13.02 -25.66 18.76
C MET A 73 -12.21 -26.85 19.31
N PHE A 74 -11.91 -26.88 20.62
CA PHE A 74 -11.19 -27.98 21.24
C PHE A 74 -12.11 -29.06 21.84
N LYS A 75 -13.43 -28.88 21.89
CA LYS A 75 -14.35 -29.83 22.56
C LYS A 75 -14.29 -31.24 21.98
N GLU A 76 -14.26 -31.35 20.65
CA GLU A 76 -14.24 -32.64 19.96
C GLU A 76 -12.91 -33.36 20.21
N ALA A 77 -11.79 -32.65 20.04
CA ALA A 77 -10.46 -33.19 20.33
C ALA A 77 -10.30 -33.58 21.80
N ALA A 78 -10.75 -32.74 22.74
CA ALA A 78 -10.72 -33.03 24.17
C ALA A 78 -11.49 -34.32 24.49
N THR A 79 -12.68 -34.48 23.88
CA THR A 79 -13.49 -35.69 24.04
C THR A 79 -12.79 -36.92 23.48
N ALA A 80 -12.20 -36.81 22.28
CA ALA A 80 -11.47 -37.90 21.65
C ALA A 80 -10.24 -38.35 22.46
N TYR A 81 -9.56 -37.43 23.14
CA TYR A 81 -8.41 -37.70 24.00
C TYR A 81 -8.76 -38.03 25.46
N GLY A 82 -10.03 -37.94 25.85
CA GLY A 82 -10.45 -38.15 27.24
C GLY A 82 -10.02 -37.05 28.22
N TYR A 83 -9.81 -35.82 27.72
CA TYR A 83 -9.43 -34.66 28.52
C TYR A 83 -10.65 -33.95 29.13
N PRO A 84 -10.50 -33.28 30.29
CA PRO A 84 -11.54 -32.42 30.84
C PRO A 84 -11.77 -31.21 29.92
N PHE A 85 -12.98 -30.65 29.95
CA PHE A 85 -13.30 -29.40 29.28
C PHE A 85 -13.96 -28.42 30.27
N PRO A 86 -13.40 -27.23 30.53
CA PRO A 86 -12.17 -26.66 29.96
C PRO A 86 -10.91 -27.49 30.23
N LEU A 87 -9.92 -27.36 29.33
CA LEU A 87 -8.66 -28.09 29.41
C LEU A 87 -7.87 -27.69 30.67
N ALA A 88 -7.20 -28.65 31.31
CA ALA A 88 -6.56 -28.47 32.62
C ALA A 88 -5.04 -28.26 32.55
N SER A 89 -4.42 -28.42 31.37
CA SER A 89 -2.98 -28.22 31.20
C SER A 89 -2.62 -27.69 29.82
N ARG A 90 -1.44 -27.07 29.70
CA ARG A 90 -0.87 -26.64 28.42
C ARG A 90 -0.68 -27.79 27.45
N GLU A 91 -0.26 -28.96 27.93
CA GLU A 91 -0.08 -30.14 27.09
C GLU A 91 -1.40 -30.56 26.42
N GLN A 92 -2.51 -30.54 27.18
CA GLN A 92 -3.84 -30.81 26.63
C GLN A 92 -4.25 -29.77 25.59
N VAL A 93 -3.95 -28.48 25.81
CA VAL A 93 -4.15 -27.41 24.80
C VAL A 93 -3.36 -27.70 23.53
N LEU A 94 -2.08 -28.02 23.64
CA LEU A 94 -1.22 -28.30 22.48
C LEU A 94 -1.70 -29.52 21.69
N ASN A 95 -2.12 -30.59 22.37
CA ASN A 95 -2.67 -31.77 21.71
C ASN A 95 -4.01 -31.45 21.00
N CYS A 96 -4.89 -30.68 21.63
CA CYS A 96 -6.13 -30.23 21.00
C CYS A 96 -5.91 -29.28 19.82
N ILE A 97 -4.87 -28.43 19.86
CA ILE A 97 -4.47 -27.61 18.70
C ILE A 97 -4.00 -28.50 17.55
N LYS A 98 -3.11 -29.46 17.82
CA LYS A 98 -2.59 -30.38 16.79
C LYS A 98 -3.70 -31.21 16.14
N ALA A 99 -4.75 -31.56 16.89
CA ALA A 99 -5.91 -32.28 16.37
C ALA A 99 -6.75 -31.49 15.35
N LEU A 100 -6.53 -30.16 15.21
CA LEU A 100 -7.16 -29.34 14.18
C LEU A 100 -6.51 -29.52 12.78
N GLY A 101 -5.50 -30.41 12.64
CA GLY A 101 -4.79 -30.65 11.38
C GLY A 101 -4.02 -29.42 10.92
N GLU A 102 -4.09 -29.09 9.63
CA GLU A 102 -3.36 -27.97 9.01
C GLU A 102 -3.62 -26.62 9.71
N PHE A 103 -4.85 -26.40 10.19
CA PHE A 103 -5.19 -25.19 10.95
C PHE A 103 -4.48 -25.13 12.30
N GLY A 104 -4.24 -26.29 12.93
CA GLY A 104 -3.47 -26.41 14.16
C GLY A 104 -1.99 -26.17 13.94
N GLU A 105 -1.43 -26.80 12.90
CA GLU A 105 -0.03 -26.64 12.50
C GLU A 105 0.29 -25.18 12.16
N THR A 106 -0.60 -24.52 11.40
CA THR A 106 -0.45 -23.10 11.05
C THR A 106 -0.44 -22.21 12.30
N ARG A 107 -1.30 -22.47 13.30
CA ARG A 107 -1.28 -21.74 14.58
C ARG A 107 0.07 -21.85 15.27
N LEU A 108 0.55 -23.08 15.44
CA LEU A 108 1.82 -23.33 16.14
C LEU A 108 2.99 -22.69 15.40
N TYR A 109 3.07 -22.86 14.08
CA TYR A 109 4.09 -22.23 13.24
C TYR A 109 4.09 -20.70 13.39
N LEU A 110 2.92 -20.05 13.29
CA LEU A 110 2.81 -18.60 13.44
C LEU A 110 3.19 -18.13 14.85
N GLY A 111 2.88 -18.91 15.89
CA GLY A 111 3.31 -18.63 17.26
C GLY A 111 4.83 -18.71 17.43
N GLU A 112 5.48 -19.70 16.83
CA GLU A 112 6.94 -19.84 16.79
C GLU A 112 7.60 -18.71 16.00
N LEU A 113 7.07 -18.38 14.82
CA LEU A 113 7.55 -17.28 13.99
C LEU A 113 7.45 -15.95 14.75
N PHE A 114 6.31 -15.65 15.37
CA PHE A 114 6.11 -14.43 16.14
C PHE A 114 7.10 -14.34 17.31
N LYS A 115 7.32 -15.45 18.04
CA LYS A 115 8.32 -15.48 19.13
C LYS A 115 9.74 -15.28 18.61
N SER A 116 10.11 -15.98 17.54
CA SER A 116 11.43 -15.86 16.90
C SER A 116 11.69 -14.42 16.45
N ASN A 117 10.68 -13.78 15.84
CA ASN A 117 10.77 -12.39 15.40
C ASN A 117 10.97 -11.42 16.57
N ILE A 118 10.27 -11.62 17.71
CA ILE A 118 10.53 -10.83 18.93
C ILE A 118 11.99 -10.97 19.35
N ASP A 119 12.52 -12.20 19.38
CA ASP A 119 13.88 -12.44 19.87
C ASP A 119 14.95 -11.85 18.95
N HIS A 120 14.74 -11.90 17.63
CA HIS A 120 15.71 -11.45 16.65
C HIS A 120 15.61 -9.95 16.35
N TYR A 121 14.38 -9.42 16.25
CA TYR A 121 14.13 -8.05 15.78
C TYR A 121 13.57 -7.12 16.86
N GLY A 122 13.21 -7.66 18.04
CA GLY A 122 12.50 -6.90 19.09
C GLY A 122 11.02 -6.68 18.81
N HIS A 123 10.50 -7.21 17.70
CA HIS A 123 9.13 -7.03 17.22
C HIS A 123 8.59 -8.35 16.69
N GLY A 124 7.38 -8.76 17.08
CA GLY A 124 6.79 -10.01 16.58
C GLY A 124 6.19 -9.91 15.19
N HIS A 125 5.80 -8.68 14.79
CA HIS A 125 5.04 -8.41 13.57
C HIS A 125 5.37 -7.03 12.99
N ALA A 126 5.15 -6.90 11.68
CA ALA A 126 5.36 -5.70 10.88
C ALA A 126 4.75 -4.43 11.49
N ASP A 127 3.51 -4.45 11.99
CA ASP A 127 2.80 -3.25 12.45
C ASP A 127 3.60 -2.46 13.50
N SER A 128 4.11 -3.17 14.52
CA SER A 128 4.89 -2.55 15.59
C SER A 128 6.27 -2.06 15.11
N TRP A 129 6.90 -2.82 14.21
CA TRP A 129 8.19 -2.47 13.62
C TRP A 129 8.04 -1.22 12.73
N CYS A 130 7.06 -1.21 11.82
CA CYS A 130 6.79 -0.10 10.91
C CYS A 130 6.45 1.17 11.68
N LYS A 131 5.59 1.10 12.71
CA LYS A 131 5.31 2.26 13.59
C LYS A 131 6.59 2.81 14.22
N GLN A 132 7.49 1.95 14.67
CA GLN A 132 8.76 2.39 15.25
C GLN A 132 9.70 2.99 14.20
N TYR A 133 9.90 2.35 13.05
CA TYR A 133 10.94 2.70 12.08
C TYR A 133 10.48 3.65 10.98
N TRP A 134 9.26 3.47 10.47
CA TRP A 134 8.64 4.33 9.46
C TRP A 134 7.82 5.46 10.09
N GLY A 135 7.23 5.24 11.27
CA GLY A 135 6.29 6.18 11.90
C GLY A 135 4.82 5.96 11.48
N ILE A 136 4.55 4.88 10.76
CA ILE A 136 3.25 4.44 10.24
C ILE A 136 3.27 2.93 10.07
N SER A 137 2.11 2.25 10.13
CA SER A 137 2.00 0.79 10.05
C SER A 137 1.90 0.22 8.63
N GLU A 138 1.63 1.06 7.64
CA GLU A 138 1.43 0.65 6.25
C GLU A 138 2.55 1.17 5.35
N ASP A 139 2.82 0.44 4.28
CA ASP A 139 3.70 0.89 3.21
C ASP A 139 2.91 1.68 2.16
N VAL A 140 3.61 2.24 1.18
CA VAL A 140 3.03 2.94 0.05
C VAL A 140 2.36 1.94 -0.91
N SER A 141 1.12 2.21 -1.28
CA SER A 141 0.39 1.51 -2.35
C SER A 141 0.10 2.45 -3.51
N ASP A 142 0.11 1.89 -4.73
CA ASP A 142 -0.34 2.56 -5.96
C ASP A 142 0.30 3.93 -6.23
N ALA A 143 1.61 4.05 -5.92
CA ALA A 143 2.34 5.28 -6.18
C ALA A 143 2.40 5.60 -7.68
N LEU A 144 2.08 6.84 -8.03
CA LEU A 144 2.29 7.37 -9.37
C LEU A 144 3.54 8.24 -9.37
N ILE A 145 4.42 7.99 -10.33
CA ILE A 145 5.74 8.60 -10.39
C ILE A 145 5.85 9.39 -11.69
N SER A 146 6.17 10.68 -11.59
CA SER A 146 6.54 11.55 -12.70
C SER A 146 8.01 11.95 -12.56
N ILE A 147 8.77 11.80 -13.64
CA ILE A 147 10.22 12.04 -13.66
C ILE A 147 10.51 13.15 -14.66
N ALA A 148 11.18 14.20 -14.20
CA ALA A 148 11.69 15.31 -14.98
C ALA A 148 13.19 15.52 -14.70
N ASP A 149 13.85 16.33 -15.53
CA ASP A 149 15.33 16.50 -15.47
C ASP A 149 15.83 17.06 -14.13
N GLU A 150 15.04 17.93 -13.50
CA GLU A 150 15.41 18.64 -12.26
C GLU A 150 14.70 18.11 -11.01
N HIS A 151 13.75 17.18 -11.18
CA HIS A 151 12.97 16.66 -10.06
C HIS A 151 12.21 15.37 -10.39
N THR A 152 11.84 14.65 -9.33
CA THR A 152 10.92 13.52 -9.39
C THR A 152 9.74 13.81 -8.46
N ASP A 153 8.54 13.64 -8.96
CA ASP A 153 7.30 13.74 -8.21
C ASP A 153 6.69 12.35 -8.01
N ILE A 154 6.31 12.05 -6.77
CA ILE A 154 5.71 10.77 -6.38
C ILE A 154 4.42 11.11 -5.63
N VAL A 155 3.28 10.61 -6.11
CA VAL A 155 1.98 10.81 -5.46
C VAL A 155 1.37 9.48 -5.06
N PHE A 156 0.81 9.43 -3.86
CA PHE A 156 0.24 8.23 -3.26
C PHE A 156 -0.67 8.60 -2.09
N GLU A 157 -1.35 7.61 -1.52
CA GLU A 157 -2.25 7.78 -0.38
C GLU A 157 -1.70 7.11 0.87
N LEU A 158 -2.00 7.68 2.04
CA LEU A 158 -1.70 7.10 3.35
C LEU A 158 -2.83 7.42 4.35
N SER A 159 -2.94 6.64 5.42
CA SER A 159 -3.83 6.90 6.56
C SER A 159 -3.42 8.11 7.41
N LEU A 160 -2.18 8.61 7.25
CA LEU A 160 -1.66 9.78 7.96
C LEU A 160 -0.74 10.63 7.06
N ALA A 161 -0.49 11.87 7.48
CA ALA A 161 0.45 12.75 6.78
C ALA A 161 1.86 12.16 6.77
N MET A 162 2.63 12.41 5.70
CA MET A 162 3.95 11.80 5.48
C MET A 162 4.86 11.82 6.74
N PRO A 163 5.36 10.65 7.20
CA PRO A 163 6.20 10.60 8.39
C PRO A 163 7.50 11.38 8.24
N GLN A 164 7.73 12.35 9.12
CA GLN A 164 8.94 13.18 9.11
C GLN A 164 10.23 12.36 9.28
N LYS A 165 10.15 11.22 9.98
CA LYS A 165 11.28 10.31 10.17
C LYS A 165 11.84 9.81 8.84
N LEU A 166 10.97 9.35 7.93
CA LEU A 166 11.36 8.88 6.59
C LEU A 166 11.97 10.02 5.76
N LEU A 167 11.38 11.22 5.80
CA LEU A 167 11.91 12.39 5.09
C LEU A 167 13.29 12.82 5.63
N THR A 168 13.49 12.69 6.93
CA THR A 168 14.79 12.96 7.57
C THR A 168 15.85 11.95 7.12
N LEU A 169 15.49 10.67 7.01
CA LEU A 169 16.42 9.64 6.53
C LEU A 169 16.79 9.84 5.07
N LEU A 170 15.80 10.09 4.20
CA LEU A 170 16.04 10.39 2.79
C LEU A 170 16.95 11.63 2.62
N SER A 171 16.61 12.74 3.29
CA SER A 171 17.40 13.98 3.18
C SER A 171 18.79 13.90 3.81
N ARG A 172 19.06 12.93 4.70
CA ARG A 172 20.42 12.64 5.19
C ARG A 172 21.20 11.78 4.20
N ARG A 173 20.54 10.80 3.58
CA ARG A 173 21.14 9.91 2.58
C ARG A 173 21.54 10.67 1.31
N TYR A 174 20.72 11.63 0.90
CA TYR A 174 20.94 12.47 -0.27
C TYR A 174 21.00 13.95 0.16
N ALA A 175 22.15 14.39 0.65
CA ALA A 175 22.29 15.67 1.34
C ALA A 175 22.06 16.91 0.44
N ASP A 176 22.35 16.77 -0.85
CA ASP A 176 22.19 17.76 -1.91
C ASP A 176 20.80 17.76 -2.55
N LEU A 177 19.95 16.76 -2.25
CA LEU A 177 18.55 16.75 -2.66
C LEU A 177 17.68 17.51 -1.65
N GLN A 178 16.73 18.28 -2.18
CA GLN A 178 15.62 18.83 -1.43
C GLN A 178 14.43 17.87 -1.51
N ILE A 179 14.01 17.37 -0.35
CA ILE A 179 12.87 16.45 -0.22
C ILE A 179 11.67 17.23 0.32
N THR A 180 10.63 17.38 -0.48
CA THR A 180 9.41 18.10 -0.11
C THR A 180 8.25 17.11 -0.03
N ALA A 181 7.61 17.00 1.13
CA ALA A 181 6.37 16.26 1.28
C ALA A 181 5.22 17.21 1.56
N SER A 182 4.20 17.17 0.72
CA SER A 182 2.92 17.84 0.90
C SER A 182 1.86 16.78 1.19
N SER A 183 1.03 16.98 2.20
CA SER A 183 -0.01 16.04 2.61
C SER A 183 -1.31 16.78 2.85
N ALA A 184 -2.40 16.34 2.24
CA ALA A 184 -3.74 16.90 2.47
C ALA A 184 -4.75 15.80 2.81
N LYS A 185 -5.58 16.01 3.84
CA LYS A 185 -6.69 15.09 4.11
C LYS A 185 -7.69 15.17 2.98
N GLN A 186 -8.17 14.02 2.50
CA GLN A 186 -9.17 13.94 1.43
C GLN A 186 -10.49 14.67 1.78
N ASN A 187 -10.82 14.79 3.07
CA ASN A 187 -11.99 15.55 3.53
C ASN A 187 -11.79 17.08 3.58
N GLY A 188 -10.64 17.59 3.12
CA GLY A 188 -10.33 19.02 3.03
C GLY A 188 -9.99 19.71 4.37
N LYS A 189 -9.94 18.98 5.50
CA LYS A 189 -9.75 19.57 6.85
C LYS A 189 -8.32 19.49 7.39
N GLY A 190 -7.31 19.42 6.55
CA GLY A 190 -5.92 19.44 7.00
C GLY A 190 -4.93 19.41 5.85
N ALA A 191 -3.89 20.24 5.97
CA ALA A 191 -2.75 20.30 5.05
C ALA A 191 -1.46 20.41 5.84
N LYS A 192 -0.40 19.75 5.37
CA LYS A 192 0.95 19.85 5.93
C LYS A 192 1.96 19.83 4.80
N LYS A 193 2.90 20.76 4.82
CA LYS A 193 4.08 20.76 3.94
C LYS A 193 5.33 20.65 4.81
N ILE A 194 6.25 19.78 4.42
CA ILE A 194 7.55 19.60 5.07
C ILE A 194 8.60 19.65 3.97
N VAL A 195 9.58 20.54 4.09
CA VAL A 195 10.76 20.55 3.22
C VAL A 195 11.96 20.16 4.07
N MET A 196 12.70 19.17 3.60
CA MET A 196 13.88 18.63 4.25
C MET A 196 15.08 18.72 3.30
N GLN A 197 16.23 19.12 3.83
CA GLN A 197 17.51 19.09 3.13
C GLN A 197 18.63 18.79 4.13
N SER A 198 19.55 17.89 3.77
CA SER A 198 20.67 17.51 4.66
C SER A 198 20.24 17.13 6.09
N GLY A 199 19.10 16.44 6.23
CA GLY A 199 18.55 16.03 7.52
C GLY A 199 17.93 17.13 8.38
N LYS A 200 17.78 18.35 7.86
CA LYS A 200 17.17 19.50 8.55
C LYS A 200 15.87 19.90 7.87
N GLN A 201 14.89 20.29 8.68
CA GLN A 201 13.66 20.89 8.18
C GLN A 201 13.91 22.36 7.85
N LEU A 202 13.56 22.76 6.63
CA LEU A 202 13.61 24.14 6.18
C LEU A 202 12.29 24.85 6.49
N PRO A 203 12.28 26.19 6.63
CA PRO A 203 11.05 26.96 6.72
C PRO A 203 10.18 26.75 5.47
N THR A 204 8.88 26.51 5.68
CA THR A 204 7.93 26.30 4.58
C THR A 204 6.72 27.21 4.72
N PRO A 205 6.26 27.83 3.62
CA PRO A 205 5.00 28.56 3.65
C PRO A 205 3.83 27.61 3.91
N ALA A 206 2.78 28.13 4.54
CA ALA A 206 1.52 27.40 4.67
C ALA A 206 0.95 27.11 3.26
N GLN A 207 0.42 25.92 3.08
CA GLN A 207 -0.34 25.53 1.88
C GLN A 207 -1.76 25.18 2.28
N THR A 208 -2.71 25.44 1.40
CA THR A 208 -4.08 25.00 1.60
C THR A 208 -4.25 23.55 1.15
N PRO A 209 -5.24 22.82 1.69
CA PRO A 209 -5.57 21.48 1.19
C PRO A 209 -5.86 21.47 -0.31
N ALA A 210 -6.52 22.51 -0.83
CA ALA A 210 -6.85 22.64 -2.24
C ALA A 210 -5.60 22.73 -3.13
N ASP A 211 -4.55 23.45 -2.70
CA ASP A 211 -3.30 23.55 -3.45
C ASP A 211 -2.61 22.18 -3.59
N ILE A 212 -2.60 21.40 -2.50
CA ILE A 212 -1.98 20.08 -2.47
C ILE A 212 -2.80 19.10 -3.32
N GLN A 213 -4.12 19.12 -3.20
CA GLN A 213 -5.01 18.28 -4.02
C GLN A 213 -4.88 18.60 -5.50
N ALA A 214 -4.81 19.89 -5.87
CA ALA A 214 -4.58 20.30 -7.25
C ALA A 214 -3.23 19.79 -7.77
N SER A 215 -2.17 19.85 -6.96
CA SER A 215 -0.85 19.30 -7.30
C SER A 215 -0.90 17.80 -7.53
N VAL A 216 -1.56 17.05 -6.64
CA VAL A 216 -1.73 15.59 -6.78
C VAL A 216 -2.53 15.24 -8.03
N GLN A 217 -3.64 15.94 -8.29
CA GLN A 217 -4.48 15.74 -9.47
C GLN A 217 -3.72 16.05 -10.77
N HIS A 218 -2.91 17.11 -10.77
CA HIS A 218 -2.08 17.48 -11.89
C HIS A 218 -1.07 16.37 -12.24
N ILE A 219 -0.29 15.91 -11.26
CA ILE A 219 0.71 14.84 -11.46
C ILE A 219 0.05 13.54 -11.87
N LYS A 220 -1.05 13.16 -11.20
CA LYS A 220 -1.85 11.99 -11.58
C LYS A 220 -2.27 12.07 -13.05
N GLY A 221 -2.73 13.24 -13.48
CA GLY A 221 -3.11 13.49 -14.86
C GLY A 221 -1.95 13.40 -15.85
N GLU A 222 -0.77 13.90 -15.49
CA GLU A 222 0.44 13.80 -16.33
C GLU A 222 0.89 12.35 -16.52
N VAL A 223 0.97 11.58 -15.42
CA VAL A 223 1.36 10.17 -15.46
C VAL A 223 0.37 9.36 -16.30
N GLN A 224 -0.94 9.56 -16.09
CA GLN A 224 -1.95 8.86 -16.86
C GLN A 224 -1.92 9.25 -18.34
N ARG A 225 -1.76 10.54 -18.65
CA ARG A 225 -1.63 11.00 -20.04
C ARG A 225 -0.44 10.34 -20.72
N LYS A 226 0.73 10.36 -20.10
CA LYS A 226 1.93 9.72 -20.64
C LYS A 226 1.71 8.24 -20.93
N TYR A 227 1.12 7.52 -19.97
CA TYR A 227 0.80 6.10 -20.13
C TYR A 227 -0.14 5.85 -21.32
N PHE A 228 -1.22 6.62 -21.45
CA PHE A 228 -2.17 6.43 -22.56
C PHE A 228 -1.62 6.89 -23.90
N ASP A 229 -0.79 7.94 -23.93
CA ASP A 229 -0.08 8.37 -25.13
C ASP A 229 0.84 7.25 -25.62
N GLU A 230 1.62 6.63 -24.74
CA GLU A 230 2.50 5.51 -25.08
C GLU A 230 1.71 4.27 -25.56
N LEU A 231 0.57 3.98 -24.94
CA LEU A 231 -0.27 2.82 -25.26
C LEU A 231 -1.06 3.01 -26.56
N LEU A 232 -1.64 4.19 -26.80
CA LEU A 232 -2.69 4.40 -27.81
C LEU A 232 -2.21 5.13 -29.06
N LYS A 233 -1.19 5.99 -28.94
CA LYS A 233 -0.66 6.73 -30.09
C LYS A 233 -0.11 5.82 -31.21
N PRO A 234 0.54 4.67 -30.93
CA PRO A 234 0.94 3.73 -31.98
C PRO A 234 -0.22 3.19 -32.82
N HIS A 235 -1.44 3.23 -32.27
CA HIS A 235 -2.67 2.78 -32.91
C HIS A 235 -3.52 3.94 -33.46
N GLY A 236 -3.06 5.19 -33.32
CA GLY A 236 -3.83 6.38 -33.70
C GLY A 236 -5.12 6.54 -32.89
N LEU A 237 -5.10 6.15 -31.61
CA LEU A 237 -6.22 6.19 -30.66
C LEU A 237 -5.99 7.15 -29.48
N ASP A 238 -5.00 8.04 -29.57
CA ASP A 238 -4.58 8.96 -28.50
C ASP A 238 -5.63 10.00 -28.09
N ASP A 239 -6.60 10.27 -28.95
CA ASP A 239 -7.76 11.15 -28.68
C ASP A 239 -8.94 10.44 -28.00
N ALA A 240 -8.90 9.10 -27.90
CA ALA A 240 -10.00 8.30 -27.39
C ALA A 240 -10.07 8.30 -25.85
N ILE A 241 -9.00 8.75 -25.19
CA ILE A 241 -8.95 8.96 -23.74
C ILE A 241 -8.62 10.42 -23.46
N VAL A 242 -9.36 11.00 -22.52
CA VAL A 242 -9.11 12.34 -21.99
C VAL A 242 -8.87 12.25 -20.48
N ILE A 243 -8.05 13.15 -19.96
CA ILE A 243 -7.84 13.27 -18.51
C ILE A 243 -8.75 14.38 -17.98
N ASP A 244 -9.61 14.05 -17.02
CA ASP A 244 -10.50 15.03 -16.38
C ASP A 244 -9.74 15.97 -15.43
N GLN A 245 -10.45 16.96 -14.87
CA GLN A 245 -9.88 17.94 -13.93
C GLN A 245 -9.38 17.31 -12.61
N PHE A 246 -9.74 16.07 -12.32
CA PHE A 246 -9.34 15.33 -11.13
C PHE A 246 -8.19 14.34 -11.42
N GLY A 247 -7.62 14.39 -12.63
CA GLY A 247 -6.55 13.50 -13.06
C GLY A 247 -7.02 12.08 -13.36
N ASN A 248 -8.30 11.86 -13.66
CA ASN A 248 -8.82 10.55 -14.04
C ASN A 248 -8.90 10.41 -15.56
N ALA A 249 -8.48 9.26 -16.07
CA ALA A 249 -8.67 8.89 -17.46
C ALA A 249 -10.12 8.49 -17.74
N MET A 250 -10.69 9.14 -18.74
CA MET A 250 -12.08 9.01 -19.18
C MET A 250 -12.09 8.69 -20.67
N PHE A 251 -13.04 7.87 -21.13
CA PHE A 251 -13.28 7.72 -22.56
C PHE A 251 -13.84 9.04 -23.12
N SER A 252 -13.23 9.54 -24.20
CA SER A 252 -13.53 10.84 -24.80
C SER A 252 -15.01 10.96 -25.19
N GLY A 253 -15.63 12.10 -24.90
CA GLY A 253 -17.06 12.31 -25.17
C GLY A 253 -18.02 11.44 -24.32
N SER A 254 -17.51 10.70 -23.32
CA SER A 254 -18.31 9.91 -22.39
C SER A 254 -18.10 10.36 -20.93
N GLN A 255 -18.87 9.79 -20.01
CA GLN A 255 -18.68 9.92 -18.56
C GLN A 255 -18.10 8.65 -17.94
N ILE A 256 -17.46 7.79 -18.75
CA ILE A 256 -17.00 6.47 -18.33
C ILE A 256 -15.52 6.54 -17.99
N ASN A 257 -15.21 6.23 -16.75
CA ASN A 257 -13.84 6.15 -16.24
C ASN A 257 -13.14 4.88 -16.76
N VAL A 258 -11.93 5.02 -17.25
CA VAL A 258 -11.14 3.92 -17.80
C VAL A 258 -10.79 2.89 -16.72
N ASN A 259 -10.57 3.32 -15.47
CA ASN A 259 -10.30 2.42 -14.34
C ASN A 259 -11.48 1.48 -14.05
N LEU A 260 -12.72 1.95 -14.26
CA LEU A 260 -13.89 1.09 -14.11
C LEU A 260 -13.83 -0.07 -15.12
N ILE A 261 -13.47 0.23 -16.36
CA ILE A 261 -13.36 -0.79 -17.41
C ILE A 261 -12.20 -1.75 -17.12
N LYS A 262 -11.04 -1.24 -16.68
CA LYS A 262 -9.90 -2.08 -16.26
C LYS A 262 -10.27 -3.03 -15.12
N SER A 263 -11.01 -2.57 -14.11
CA SER A 263 -11.48 -3.44 -13.01
C SER A 263 -12.35 -4.58 -13.53
N ARG A 264 -13.24 -4.33 -14.49
CA ARG A 264 -14.09 -5.38 -15.07
C ARG A 264 -13.28 -6.40 -15.88
N LEU A 265 -12.29 -5.92 -16.65
CA LEU A 265 -11.35 -6.81 -17.35
C LEU A 265 -10.56 -7.67 -16.35
N ALA A 266 -10.14 -7.12 -15.22
CA ALA A 266 -9.47 -7.85 -14.15
C ALA A 266 -10.38 -8.92 -13.50
N ASP A 267 -11.68 -8.63 -13.37
CA ASP A 267 -12.70 -9.57 -12.89
C ASP A 267 -13.03 -10.68 -13.91
N GLY A 268 -12.45 -10.63 -15.12
CA GLY A 268 -12.62 -11.62 -16.17
C GLY A 268 -13.76 -11.34 -17.16
N ASP A 269 -14.41 -10.16 -17.09
CA ASP A 269 -15.37 -9.74 -18.12
C ASP A 269 -14.64 -9.60 -19.47
N LYS A 270 -15.28 -10.04 -20.56
CA LYS A 270 -14.74 -9.88 -21.92
C LYS A 270 -14.95 -8.45 -22.43
N ALA A 271 -14.02 -7.98 -23.25
CA ALA A 271 -14.07 -6.63 -23.84
C ALA A 271 -15.40 -6.36 -24.58
N GLU A 272 -15.94 -7.35 -25.30
CA GLU A 272 -17.20 -7.24 -26.05
C GLU A 272 -18.42 -7.14 -25.12
N GLU A 273 -18.38 -7.85 -23.99
CA GLU A 273 -19.43 -7.79 -22.96
C GLU A 273 -19.41 -6.44 -22.25
N ILE A 274 -18.23 -5.90 -21.97
CA ILE A 274 -18.08 -4.57 -21.39
C ILE A 274 -18.59 -3.53 -22.38
N ALA A 275 -18.09 -3.55 -23.62
CA ALA A 275 -18.47 -2.61 -24.67
C ALA A 275 -19.98 -2.54 -24.92
N SER A 276 -20.68 -3.67 -24.83
CA SER A 276 -22.14 -3.72 -25.02
C SER A 276 -22.94 -3.24 -23.81
N ARG A 277 -22.38 -3.27 -22.60
CA ARG A 277 -23.03 -2.79 -21.36
C ARG A 277 -23.02 -1.26 -21.22
N TYR A 278 -22.06 -0.58 -21.84
CA TYR A 278 -21.90 0.87 -21.71
C TYR A 278 -22.31 1.60 -23.00
N ILE A 279 -23.57 2.07 -23.05
CA ILE A 279 -24.20 2.72 -24.22
C ILE A 279 -23.43 3.96 -24.72
N GLY A 280 -22.59 4.59 -23.89
CA GLY A 280 -21.76 5.74 -24.26
C GLY A 280 -20.43 5.42 -24.92
N LEU A 281 -20.12 4.15 -25.21
CA LEU A 281 -18.85 3.74 -25.83
C LEU A 281 -19.00 3.55 -27.34
N THR A 282 -18.17 4.27 -28.10
CA THR A 282 -18.09 4.16 -29.56
C THR A 282 -17.28 2.92 -29.96
N ASP A 283 -17.33 2.50 -31.22
CA ASP A 283 -16.48 1.41 -31.72
C ASP A 283 -14.97 1.69 -31.51
N ARG A 284 -14.57 2.96 -31.64
CA ARG A 284 -13.22 3.44 -31.31
C ARG A 284 -12.86 3.18 -29.85
N HIS A 285 -13.79 3.39 -28.92
CA HIS A 285 -13.56 3.05 -27.51
C HIS A 285 -13.43 1.54 -27.30
N LYS A 286 -14.11 0.71 -28.10
CA LYS A 286 -13.98 -0.75 -28.02
C LYS A 286 -12.57 -1.20 -28.41
N GLU A 287 -12.01 -0.61 -29.47
CA GLU A 287 -10.62 -0.85 -29.87
C GLU A 287 -9.65 -0.53 -28.73
N VAL A 288 -9.86 0.59 -28.03
CA VAL A 288 -9.08 0.93 -26.84
C VAL A 288 -9.20 -0.15 -25.75
N ILE A 289 -10.41 -0.64 -25.45
CA ILE A 289 -10.62 -1.67 -24.42
C ILE A 289 -9.79 -2.93 -24.70
N HIS A 290 -9.65 -3.33 -25.98
CA HIS A 290 -8.83 -4.47 -26.36
C HIS A 290 -7.32 -4.26 -26.14
N LEU A 291 -6.87 -3.00 -26.08
CA LEU A 291 -5.49 -2.64 -25.81
C LEU A 291 -5.22 -2.42 -24.32
N LEU A 292 -6.26 -2.25 -23.50
CA LEU A 292 -6.09 -2.04 -22.06
C LEU A 292 -5.59 -3.32 -21.38
N PRO A 293 -4.45 -3.29 -20.68
CA PRO A 293 -4.10 -4.39 -19.82
C PRO A 293 -5.10 -4.48 -18.65
N PRO A 294 -5.43 -5.69 -18.18
CA PRO A 294 -6.36 -5.88 -17.07
C PRO A 294 -5.84 -5.24 -15.77
N TYR A 295 -4.52 -5.09 -15.64
CA TYR A 295 -3.86 -4.43 -14.52
C TYR A 295 -3.06 -3.22 -15.03
N TRP A 296 -2.82 -2.21 -14.18
CA TRP A 296 -1.72 -1.28 -14.46
C TRP A 296 -0.44 -2.12 -14.45
N ASN A 297 0.38 -2.04 -15.50
CA ASN A 297 1.69 -2.68 -15.48
C ASN A 297 2.41 -2.24 -14.20
N LYS A 298 2.78 -3.21 -13.37
CA LYS A 298 3.54 -3.00 -12.14
C LYS A 298 4.94 -2.52 -12.45
#